data_AF-A0A8S3TTX0-F1
#
_entry.id   AF-A0A8S3TTX0-F1
#
_cell.length_a   1.000
_cell.length_b   1.000
_cell.length_c   1.000
_cell.angle_alpha   90.00
_cell.angle_beta   90.00
_cell.angle_gamma   90.00
#
_symmetry.space_group_name_H-M   'P 1'
#
loop_
_entity.id
_entity.type
_entity.pdbx_description
1 polymer ?
#
loop_
_entity_poly.entity_id
_entity_poly.type
_entity_poly.pdbx_seq_one_letter_code
_entity_poly.pdbx_strand_id
1 'polypeptide(L)'
;MGFYDTHLLSEKGAFQKDTQFFTFYYLSCYESVIWFLSQNENFGVPFYKAIVGGWSNTKSQMRRNIYSDTAADIEILQTVDGVEMNCSDVRQFWVSWENGELKIGRGRVQDVEIILNVKQDCPFDIQNIGLSGGPYDAYWLFNKSKYSYIHAVYLEYSYKDIKNEL
;
A
#
# COMPACT_ATOMS: atom_id res chain seq x y z
N MET A 1 -4.83 14.28 -10.56
CA MET A 1 -4.56 12.83 -10.63
C MET A 1 -5.58 12.17 -9.73
N GLY A 2 -6.51 11.37 -10.25
CA GLY A 2 -7.54 10.78 -9.38
C GLY A 2 -6.88 9.81 -8.41
N PHE A 3 -7.01 10.04 -7.11
CA PHE A 3 -6.72 9.00 -6.13
C PHE A 3 -7.73 7.88 -6.41
N TYR A 4 -7.24 6.73 -6.84
CA TYR A 4 -8.05 5.50 -6.85
C TYR A 4 -8.59 5.26 -5.46
N ASP A 5 -9.64 4.44 -5.32
CA ASP A 5 -10.21 4.15 -4.00
C ASP A 5 -9.09 3.70 -3.05
N THR A 6 -8.82 4.55 -2.06
CA THR A 6 -7.65 4.42 -1.18
C THR A 6 -8.16 4.52 0.24
N HIS A 7 -7.89 3.48 1.02
CA HIS A 7 -8.36 3.38 2.40
C HIS A 7 -7.21 3.68 3.36
N LEU A 8 -7.44 4.57 4.31
CA LEU A 8 -6.48 4.87 5.37
C LEU A 8 -6.59 3.82 6.48
N LEU A 9 -5.45 3.27 6.90
CA LEU A 9 -5.43 2.25 7.96
C LEU A 9 -5.80 2.82 9.34
N SER A 10 -5.59 4.11 9.57
CA SER A 10 -5.97 4.82 10.80
C SER A 10 -7.48 4.87 10.97
N GLU A 11 -8.24 5.22 9.91
CA GLU A 11 -9.71 5.24 9.91
C GLU A 11 -10.31 3.86 10.17
N LYS A 12 -9.63 2.79 9.71
CA LYS A 12 -10.10 1.42 9.86
C LYS A 12 -9.66 0.77 11.20
N GLY A 13 -8.97 1.51 12.08
CA GLY A 13 -8.46 0.98 13.35
C GLY A 13 -7.45 -0.16 13.20
N ALA A 14 -6.85 -0.29 12.01
CA ALA A 14 -5.92 -1.36 11.65
C ALA A 14 -4.45 -0.95 11.86
N PHE A 15 -4.19 0.33 12.10
CA PHE A 15 -2.86 0.89 12.32
C PHE A 15 -2.66 1.31 13.78
N GLN A 16 -1.54 0.89 14.38
CA GLN A 16 -1.05 1.41 15.65
C GLN A 16 0.04 2.44 15.36
N LYS A 17 -0.18 3.67 15.80
CA LYS A 17 0.72 4.81 15.55
C LYS A 17 2.16 4.57 16.05
N ASP A 18 2.33 3.70 17.04
CA ASP A 18 3.62 3.41 17.67
C ASP A 18 4.41 2.30 16.96
N THR A 19 3.87 1.72 15.88
CA THR A 19 4.56 0.69 15.08
C THR A 19 4.98 1.25 13.73
N GLN A 20 6.22 1.00 13.32
CA GLN A 20 6.76 1.38 12.01
C GLN A 20 6.79 0.19 11.02
N PHE A 21 6.00 -0.84 11.32
CA PHE A 21 5.95 -2.11 10.60
C PHE A 21 4.56 -2.71 10.71
N PHE A 22 4.09 -3.34 9.63
CA PHE A 22 2.90 -4.19 9.69
C PHE A 22 2.92 -5.31 8.65
N THR A 23 2.12 -6.35 8.90
CA THR A 23 1.86 -7.42 7.93
C THR A 23 0.40 -7.36 7.48
N PHE A 24 0.15 -7.74 6.24
CA PHE A 24 -1.19 -7.88 5.69
C PHE A 24 -1.24 -9.04 4.70
N TYR A 25 -2.43 -9.56 4.49
CA TYR A 25 -2.70 -10.41 3.34
C TYR A 25 -3.36 -9.59 2.25
N TYR A 26 -3.11 -9.99 1.01
CA TYR A 26 -3.54 -9.30 -0.18
C TYR A 26 -4.00 -10.27 -1.25
N LEU A 27 -5.09 -9.91 -1.93
CA LEU A 27 -5.63 -10.65 -3.06
C LEU A 27 -6.03 -9.67 -4.16
N SER A 28 -5.35 -9.73 -5.30
CA SER A 28 -5.72 -9.03 -6.55
C SER A 28 -4.97 -9.64 -7.72
N CYS A 29 -5.50 -9.49 -8.94
CA CYS A 29 -4.83 -9.99 -10.14
C CYS A 29 -3.62 -9.13 -10.56
N TYR A 30 -3.49 -7.90 -10.07
CA TYR A 30 -2.55 -6.90 -10.59
C TYR A 30 -1.78 -6.15 -9.49
N GLU A 31 -2.07 -4.88 -9.22
CA GLU A 31 -1.18 -4.07 -8.38
C GLU A 31 -1.71 -3.80 -6.98
N SER A 32 -0.83 -3.92 -5.99
CA SER A 32 -1.03 -3.29 -4.68
C SER A 32 -0.32 -1.95 -4.66
N VAL A 33 -1.03 -0.92 -4.25
CA VAL A 33 -0.50 0.42 -4.03
C VAL A 33 -0.49 0.70 -2.53
N ILE A 34 0.68 1.05 -1.99
CA ILE A 34 0.87 1.42 -0.60
C ILE A 34 1.37 2.86 -0.55
N TRP A 35 0.65 3.71 0.17
CA TRP A 35 0.97 5.10 0.39
C TRP A 35 1.51 5.28 1.81
N PHE A 36 2.66 5.93 1.94
CA PHE A 36 3.21 6.37 3.22
C PHE A 36 3.07 7.89 3.28
N LEU A 37 2.21 8.37 4.17
CA LEU A 37 1.75 9.75 4.19
C LEU A 37 2.33 10.47 5.41
N SER A 38 2.83 11.68 5.20
CA SER A 38 3.36 12.54 6.26
C SER A 38 2.30 13.31 7.06
N GLN A 39 1.09 13.44 6.52
CA GLN A 39 0.01 14.23 7.13
C GLN A 39 -1.23 13.38 7.42
N ASN A 40 -2.05 13.86 8.36
CA ASN A 40 -3.28 13.22 8.81
C ASN A 40 -4.38 13.35 7.78
N GLU A 41 -4.44 12.41 6.84
CA GLU A 41 -5.66 12.07 6.07
C GLU A 41 -5.89 12.84 4.76
N ASN A 42 -5.17 13.93 4.52
CA ASN A 42 -5.11 14.50 3.18
C ASN A 42 -4.02 13.75 2.39
N PHE A 43 -4.40 13.01 1.35
CA PHE A 43 -3.50 12.37 0.37
C PHE A 43 -2.67 13.41 -0.40
N GLY A 44 -1.82 14.15 0.32
CA GLY A 44 -1.00 15.24 -0.18
C GLY A 44 0.48 14.96 0.03
N VAL A 45 1.30 15.86 -0.50
CA VAL A 45 2.74 15.82 -0.31
C VAL A 45 3.14 16.27 1.12
N PRO A 46 4.28 15.80 1.65
CA PRO A 46 5.12 14.76 1.08
C PRO A 46 4.57 13.33 1.31
N PHE A 47 4.76 12.45 0.33
CA PHE A 47 4.42 11.03 0.41
C PHE A 47 5.48 10.13 -0.23
N TYR A 48 5.53 8.90 0.25
CA TYR A 48 6.11 7.78 -0.48
C TYR A 48 5.00 6.91 -1.04
N LYS A 49 5.26 6.31 -2.18
CA LYS A 49 4.33 5.40 -2.82
C LYS A 49 5.07 4.17 -3.31
N ALA A 50 4.68 3.00 -2.82
CA ALA A 50 5.06 1.75 -3.41
C ALA A 50 3.95 1.23 -4.32
N ILE A 51 4.37 0.75 -5.49
CA ILE A 51 3.52 0.01 -6.43
C ILE A 51 4.14 -1.37 -6.53
N VAL A 52 3.38 -2.40 -6.18
CA VAL A 52 3.81 -3.81 -6.20
C VAL A 52 2.97 -4.55 -7.23
N GLY A 53 3.59 -5.14 -8.25
CA GLY A 53 2.88 -5.83 -9.34
C GLY A 53 2.27 -4.89 -10.39
N GLY A 54 2.78 -3.67 -10.51
CA GLY A 54 2.36 -2.73 -11.56
C GLY A 54 2.77 -3.17 -12.97
N TRP A 55 2.30 -2.43 -13.98
CA TRP A 55 2.57 -2.68 -15.40
C TRP A 55 2.30 -4.13 -15.80
N SER A 56 1.10 -4.61 -15.54
CA SER A 56 0.72 -6.00 -15.79
C SER A 56 1.65 -6.99 -15.09
N ASN A 57 1.92 -6.78 -13.79
CA ASN A 57 2.79 -7.61 -12.95
C ASN A 57 4.27 -7.65 -13.34
N THR A 58 4.71 -6.80 -14.28
CA THR A 58 6.10 -6.82 -14.75
C THR A 58 7.05 -6.01 -13.88
N LYS A 59 6.56 -5.07 -13.07
CA LYS A 59 7.42 -4.15 -12.30
C LYS A 59 6.85 -3.82 -10.94
N SER A 60 7.74 -3.54 -9.99
CA SER A 60 7.41 -2.84 -8.75
C SER A 60 8.29 -1.61 -8.60
N GLN A 61 7.73 -0.54 -8.02
CA GLN A 61 8.43 0.73 -7.87
C GLN A 61 8.20 1.34 -6.50
N MET A 62 9.26 1.90 -5.92
CA MET A 62 9.17 2.86 -4.82
C MET A 62 9.33 4.27 -5.40
N ARG A 63 8.46 5.19 -4.99
CA ARG A 63 8.40 6.56 -5.48
C ARG A 63 8.30 7.53 -4.31
N ARG A 64 8.73 8.77 -4.54
CA ARG A 64 8.61 9.89 -3.61
C ARG A 64 8.04 11.09 -4.33
N ASN A 65 7.25 11.88 -3.62
CA ASN A 65 6.92 13.23 -4.03
C ASN A 65 6.85 14.14 -2.80
N ILE A 66 7.47 15.32 -2.91
CA ILE A 66 7.61 16.28 -1.80
C ILE A 66 6.93 17.63 -2.14
N TYR A 67 6.71 17.95 -3.43
CA TYR A 67 6.43 19.31 -3.87
C TYR A 67 5.01 19.53 -4.41
N SER A 68 4.45 18.58 -5.17
CA SER A 68 3.08 18.71 -5.71
C SER A 68 2.44 17.35 -5.98
N ASP A 69 1.12 17.29 -6.20
CA ASP A 69 0.43 16.06 -6.60
C ASP A 69 0.56 15.76 -8.11
N THR A 70 1.40 16.52 -8.82
CA THR A 70 1.57 16.36 -10.27
C THR A 70 2.58 15.26 -10.59
N ALA A 71 2.41 14.65 -11.77
CA ALA A 71 3.32 13.59 -12.23
C ALA A 71 4.75 14.10 -12.49
N ALA A 72 4.96 15.41 -12.64
CA ALA A 72 6.26 16.01 -12.94
C ALA A 72 7.23 15.97 -11.74
N ASP A 73 6.70 15.96 -10.52
CA ASP A 73 7.50 16.00 -9.29
C ASP A 73 7.68 14.62 -8.64
N ILE A 74 7.25 13.56 -9.34
CA ILE A 74 7.41 12.18 -8.86
C ILE A 74 8.84 11.71 -9.14
N GLU A 75 9.58 11.46 -8.07
CA GLU A 75 10.89 10.83 -8.11
C GLU A 75 10.73 9.31 -8.02
N ILE A 76 11.40 8.58 -8.92
CA ILE A 76 11.51 7.12 -8.86
C ILE A 76 12.72 6.78 -8.01
N LEU A 77 12.49 6.20 -6.83
CA LEU A 77 13.55 5.81 -5.89
C LEU A 77 14.14 4.44 -6.21
N GLN A 78 13.28 3.50 -6.64
CA GLN A 78 13.70 2.15 -7.02
C GLN A 78 12.71 1.55 -8.01
N THR A 79 13.22 0.75 -8.94
CA THR A 79 12.42 -0.15 -9.79
C THR A 79 13.02 -1.56 -9.69
N VAL A 80 12.16 -2.54 -9.49
CA VAL A 80 12.51 -3.96 -9.61
C VAL A 80 11.59 -4.61 -10.63
N ASP A 81 12.15 -5.50 -11.45
CA ASP A 81 11.37 -6.29 -12.40
C ASP A 81 10.81 -7.54 -11.72
N GLY A 82 9.62 -7.97 -12.15
CA GLY A 82 9.06 -9.27 -11.79
C GLY A 82 8.53 -9.36 -10.35
N VAL A 83 7.29 -8.93 -10.16
CA VAL A 83 6.52 -9.26 -8.96
C VAL A 83 5.12 -9.62 -9.39
N GLU A 84 4.91 -10.91 -9.57
CA GLU A 84 3.58 -11.39 -9.90
C GLU A 84 2.67 -11.22 -8.70
N MET A 85 1.51 -10.62 -8.92
CA MET A 85 0.35 -10.75 -8.05
C MET A 85 -0.65 -11.66 -8.78
N ASN A 86 -1.42 -12.43 -8.02
CA ASN A 86 -2.50 -13.21 -8.61
C ASN A 86 -3.72 -13.16 -7.70
N CYS A 87 -4.88 -13.38 -8.32
CA CYS A 87 -6.17 -13.42 -7.66
C CYS A 87 -6.65 -14.85 -7.39
N SER A 88 -5.79 -15.85 -7.59
CA SER A 88 -6.08 -17.25 -7.26
C SER A 88 -5.80 -17.56 -5.79
N ASP A 89 -4.80 -16.90 -5.19
CA ASP A 89 -4.36 -17.18 -3.83
C ASP A 89 -4.17 -15.89 -3.03
N VAL A 90 -4.62 -15.94 -1.78
CA VAL A 90 -4.35 -14.88 -0.81
C VAL A 90 -2.87 -14.94 -0.43
N ARG A 91 -2.15 -13.84 -0.65
CA ARG A 91 -0.71 -13.76 -0.39
C ARG A 91 -0.41 -12.85 0.78
N GLN A 92 0.62 -13.18 1.55
CA GLN A 92 1.04 -12.37 2.69
C GLN A 92 2.20 -11.46 2.32
N PHE A 93 2.15 -10.23 2.83
CA PHE A 93 3.17 -9.21 2.67
C PHE A 93 3.45 -8.52 4.00
N TRP A 94 4.59 -7.86 4.04
CA TRP A 94 4.99 -7.00 5.13
C TRP A 94 5.57 -5.69 4.61
N VAL A 95 5.41 -4.63 5.39
CA VAL A 95 5.89 -3.28 5.10
C VAL A 95 6.59 -2.73 6.34
N SER A 96 7.71 -2.05 6.15
CA SER A 96 8.47 -1.37 7.20
C SER A 96 8.93 0.01 6.74
N TRP A 97 8.95 0.96 7.66
CA TRP A 97 9.62 2.27 7.52
C TRP A 97 10.54 2.57 8.70
N GLU A 98 11.00 1.51 9.37
CA GLU A 98 11.91 1.62 10.51
C GLU A 98 13.25 2.24 10.11
N ASN A 99 13.81 3.06 11.00
CA ASN A 99 15.14 3.65 10.85
C ASN A 99 15.34 4.43 9.52
N GLY A 100 14.28 4.98 8.95
CA GLY A 100 14.34 5.73 7.69
C GLY A 100 14.53 4.85 6.44
N GLU A 101 14.27 3.55 6.54
CA GLU A 101 14.38 2.59 5.43
C GLU A 101 12.99 2.06 5.05
N LEU A 102 12.56 2.33 3.82
CA LEU A 102 11.28 1.87 3.29
C LEU A 102 11.44 0.49 2.69
N LYS A 103 10.83 -0.52 3.31
CA LYS A 103 10.94 -1.92 2.92
C LYS A 103 9.60 -2.57 2.73
N ILE A 104 9.52 -3.42 1.71
CA ILE A 104 8.35 -4.25 1.42
C ILE A 104 8.86 -5.63 1.04
N GLY A 105 8.24 -6.68 1.59
CA GLY A 105 8.57 -8.05 1.22
C GLY A 105 7.39 -9.00 1.35
N ARG A 106 7.64 -10.26 0.97
CA ARG A 106 6.65 -11.34 1.03
C ARG A 106 6.70 -12.08 2.36
N GLY A 107 5.59 -12.72 2.70
CA GLY A 107 5.45 -13.51 3.91
C GLY A 107 5.18 -12.66 5.15
N ARG A 108 5.51 -13.22 6.32
CA ARG A 108 5.20 -12.63 7.64
C ARG A 108 6.42 -12.13 8.42
N VAL A 109 7.62 -12.40 7.93
CA VAL A 109 8.86 -12.14 8.65
C VAL A 109 9.52 -10.94 7.99
N GLN A 110 9.71 -9.87 8.77
CA GLN A 110 10.43 -8.69 8.33
C GLN A 110 11.83 -9.05 7.83
N ASP A 111 12.31 -8.34 6.81
CA ASP A 111 13.61 -8.54 6.16
C ASP A 111 13.80 -9.91 5.46
N VAL A 112 12.72 -10.68 5.28
CA VAL A 112 12.71 -11.91 4.47
C VAL A 112 11.92 -11.68 3.17
N GLU A 113 12.43 -12.21 2.05
CA GLU A 113 11.83 -12.07 0.71
C GLU A 113 11.50 -10.61 0.33
N ILE A 114 12.50 -9.73 0.51
CA ILE A 114 12.41 -8.31 0.20
C ILE A 114 12.13 -8.12 -1.30
N ILE A 115 11.14 -7.28 -1.60
CA ILE A 115 10.76 -6.84 -2.94
C ILE A 115 11.34 -5.45 -3.22
N LEU A 116 11.07 -4.48 -2.35
CA LEU A 116 11.59 -3.11 -2.43
C LEU A 116 12.33 -2.79 -1.13
N ASN A 117 13.47 -2.11 -1.26
CA ASN A 117 14.23 -1.59 -0.14
C ASN A 117 14.91 -0.28 -0.54
N VAL A 118 14.52 0.82 0.09
CA VAL A 118 15.11 2.13 -0.14
C VAL A 118 15.43 2.83 1.18
N LYS A 119 16.71 3.11 1.40
CA LYS A 119 17.18 4.01 2.44
C LYS A 119 16.93 5.48 2.06
N GLN A 120 16.37 6.26 2.98
CA GLN A 120 16.11 7.69 2.78
C GLN A 120 17.20 8.53 3.45
N ASP A 121 17.78 9.48 2.71
CA ASP A 121 18.77 10.42 3.27
C ASP A 121 18.15 11.42 4.24
N CYS A 122 16.90 11.84 3.98
CA CYS A 122 16.10 12.73 4.82
C CYS A 122 14.64 12.24 4.86
N PRO A 123 14.32 11.19 5.64
CA PRO A 123 12.94 10.71 5.76
C PRO A 123 12.08 11.79 6.45
N PHE A 124 10.89 12.02 5.92
CA PHE A 124 9.85 12.72 6.69
C PHE A 124 9.09 11.71 7.57
N ASP A 125 8.53 12.20 8.67
CA ASP A 125 7.77 11.36 9.59
C ASP A 125 6.51 10.83 8.90
N ILE A 126 6.38 9.50 8.85
CA ILE A 126 5.20 8.82 8.33
C ILE A 126 4.17 8.75 9.45
N GLN A 127 3.04 9.42 9.24
CA GLN A 127 1.95 9.50 10.21
C GLN A 127 0.78 8.58 9.86
N ASN A 128 0.57 8.30 8.57
CA ASN A 128 -0.51 7.44 8.08
C ASN A 128 -0.06 6.54 6.94
N ILE A 129 -0.77 5.42 6.81
CA ILE A 129 -0.63 4.47 5.70
C ILE A 129 -1.96 4.38 4.96
N GLY A 130 -1.92 4.51 3.64
CA GLY A 130 -3.05 4.30 2.74
C GLY A 130 -2.83 3.08 1.85
N LEU A 131 -3.88 2.35 1.53
CA LEU A 131 -3.83 1.19 0.64
C LEU A 131 -4.85 1.31 -0.48
N SER A 132 -4.46 0.90 -1.69
CA SER A 132 -5.32 0.91 -2.87
C SER A 132 -4.95 -0.22 -3.82
N GLY A 133 -5.93 -0.76 -4.55
CA GLY A 133 -5.71 -1.70 -5.65
C GLY A 133 -5.35 -0.99 -6.95
N GLY A 134 -5.14 0.33 -6.90
CA GLY A 134 -5.07 1.15 -8.09
C GLY A 134 -6.41 1.07 -8.85
N PRO A 135 -6.39 0.84 -10.17
CA PRO A 135 -7.62 0.74 -10.96
C PRO A 135 -8.33 -0.62 -10.83
N TYR A 136 -7.87 -1.53 -9.97
CA TYR A 136 -8.35 -2.91 -9.89
C TYR A 136 -8.98 -3.23 -8.53
N ASP A 137 -9.89 -4.20 -8.54
CA ASP A 137 -10.42 -4.79 -7.32
C ASP A 137 -9.29 -5.46 -6.53
N ALA A 138 -9.29 -5.20 -5.23
CA ALA A 138 -8.28 -5.70 -4.33
C ALA A 138 -8.87 -5.89 -2.93
N TYR A 139 -8.35 -6.90 -2.24
CA TYR A 139 -8.80 -7.25 -0.90
C TYR A 139 -7.60 -7.32 0.04
N TRP A 140 -7.73 -6.72 1.21
CA TRP A 140 -6.72 -6.74 2.27
C TRP A 140 -7.27 -7.40 3.52
N LEU A 141 -6.46 -8.24 4.16
CA LEU A 141 -6.76 -8.81 5.47
C LEU A 141 -5.64 -8.44 6.43
N PHE A 142 -5.99 -7.93 7.61
CA PHE A 142 -5.01 -7.58 8.64
C PHE A 142 -5.12 -8.53 9.82
N ASN A 143 -3.97 -8.96 10.33
CA ASN A 143 -3.92 -9.63 11.62
C ASN A 143 -4.25 -8.60 12.70
N LYS A 144 -5.35 -8.81 13.40
CA LYS A 144 -5.72 -7.94 14.51
C LYS A 144 -4.78 -8.11 15.69
N SER A 145 -4.45 -6.99 16.34
CA SER A 145 -3.89 -7.04 17.69
C SER A 145 -4.91 -7.64 18.68
N LYS A 146 -4.40 -8.19 19.78
CA LYS A 146 -4.99 -9.17 20.73
C LYS A 146 -6.39 -8.86 21.34
N TYR A 147 -7.09 -7.79 20.95
CA TYR A 147 -8.29 -7.31 21.65
C TYR A 147 -9.52 -6.97 20.79
N SER A 148 -9.65 -7.43 19.55
CA SER A 148 -10.99 -7.44 18.93
C SER A 148 -11.13 -8.53 17.88
N TYR A 149 -12.21 -9.30 17.92
CA TYR A 149 -12.58 -10.21 16.84
C TYR A 149 -13.40 -9.40 15.83
N ILE A 150 -12.92 -9.26 14.59
CA ILE A 150 -13.82 -8.97 13.46
C ILE A 150 -13.40 -9.94 12.35
N HIS A 151 -14.34 -10.76 11.88
CA HIS A 151 -14.30 -11.32 10.53
C HIS A 151 -14.36 -10.14 9.56
N ALA A 152 -13.21 -9.59 9.21
CA ALA A 152 -13.13 -8.53 8.23
C ALA A 152 -12.93 -9.17 6.86
N VAL A 153 -13.97 -9.82 6.35
CA VAL A 153 -14.13 -9.91 4.89
C VAL A 153 -14.67 -8.54 4.48
N TYR A 154 -13.80 -7.61 4.14
CA TYR A 154 -14.23 -6.38 3.47
C TYR A 154 -14.39 -6.70 1.98
N LEU A 155 -15.58 -7.18 1.60
CA LEU A 155 -16.06 -7.07 0.22
C LEU A 155 -16.51 -5.61 0.03
N GLU A 156 -15.59 -4.68 -0.22
CA GLU A 156 -15.99 -3.40 -0.78
C GLU A 156 -16.18 -3.61 -2.28
N TYR A 157 -17.44 -3.83 -2.68
CA TYR A 157 -17.85 -3.66 -4.08
C TYR A 157 -17.60 -2.19 -4.43
N SER A 158 -16.65 -1.90 -5.32
CA SER A 158 -16.60 -0.59 -5.97
C SER A 158 -17.90 -0.44 -6.75
N TYR A 159 -18.79 0.43 -6.25
CA TYR A 159 -20.08 0.72 -6.87
C TYR A 159 -19.85 1.56 -8.12
N LYS A 160 -19.64 0.91 -9.27
CA LYS A 160 -19.91 1.50 -10.58
C LYS A 160 -21.26 0.99 -11.07
N ASP A 161 -22.28 1.81 -10.85
CA ASP A 161 -23.53 1.90 -11.61
C ASP A 161 -24.17 0.58 -12.10
N ILE A 162 -24.88 -0.11 -11.20
CA ILE A 162 -26.12 -0.80 -11.60
C ILE A 162 -27.28 0.13 -11.30
N LYS A 163 -27.44 1.18 -12.12
CA LYS A 163 -28.72 1.83 -12.40
C LYS A 163 -28.66 2.42 -13.81
N ASN A 164 -28.98 1.58 -14.80
CA ASN A 164 -29.94 1.86 -15.88
C ASN A 164 -29.91 0.70 -16.90
N GLU A 165 -30.28 -0.49 -16.43
CA GLU A 165 -31.01 -1.45 -17.27
C GLU A 165 -32.31 -1.80 -16.53
N LEU A 166 -33.32 -0.94 -16.74
CA LEU A 166 -34.74 -1.27 -16.81
C LEU A 166 -35.41 -0.21 -17.69
#